data_AF-A0A090VQC7-F1
#
_entry.id   AF-A0A090VQC7-F1
#
_cell.length_a   1.000
_cell.length_b   1.000
_cell.length_c   1.000
_cell.angle_alpha   90.00
_cell.angle_beta   90.00
_cell.angle_gamma   90.00
#
_symmetry.space_group_name_H-M   'P 1'
#
loop_
_entity.id
_entity.type
_entity.pdbx_description
1 polymer ?
#
loop_
_entity_poly.entity_id
_entity_poly.type
_entity_poly.pdbx_seq_one_letter_code
_entity_poly.pdbx_strand_id
1 'polypeptide(L)'
;MRKENTFLNHLWNVFSRDMRAKGEIKRNEIKVWSQNMWNMTFYPIFTFEFNANNHLVKITDKINPIGKTIVGLFSIVILYFIFSNLSTDFDFLENWLPILIISVFLLIFISVFRKLYLSEKQNQLDEIFEILDIEVEEDKLEKEWSLKNTLIRLFTYPFCLFLIGLNIFLIIPNGQYILALGTFGFVGFYLISDIKMILKNKKTTGNNV
;
A
#
# COMPACT_ATOMS: atom_id res chain seq x y z
N MET A 1 18.60 -9.42 12.65
CA MET A 1 19.05 -8.71 13.88
C MET A 1 18.01 -8.84 14.98
N ARG A 2 18.43 -9.08 16.23
CA ARG A 2 17.50 -9.14 17.36
C ARG A 2 16.93 -7.74 17.63
N LYS A 3 15.61 -7.60 17.59
CA LYS A 3 14.90 -6.36 17.87
C LYS A 3 13.51 -6.69 18.41
N GLU A 4 13.03 -5.91 19.37
CA GLU A 4 11.71 -6.13 19.96
C GLU A 4 10.60 -5.67 19.01
N ASN A 5 9.48 -6.40 18.97
CA ASN A 5 8.29 -6.00 18.21
C ASN A 5 7.54 -4.89 18.97
N THR A 6 7.96 -3.65 18.74
CA THR A 6 7.34 -2.45 19.32
C THR A 6 7.08 -1.39 18.25
N PHE A 7 6.05 -0.56 18.44
CA PHE A 7 5.69 0.51 17.50
C PHE A 7 6.91 1.39 17.13
N LEU A 8 7.67 1.85 18.14
CA LEU A 8 8.82 2.72 17.92
C LEU A 8 9.94 2.02 17.13
N ASN A 9 10.16 0.73 17.36
CA ASN A 9 11.13 -0.04 16.58
C ASN A 9 10.70 -0.15 15.12
N HIS A 10 9.42 -0.37 14.84
CA HIS A 10 8.89 -0.37 13.47
C HIS A 10 8.93 1.01 12.82
N LEU A 11 8.60 2.08 13.58
CA LEU A 11 8.68 3.46 13.09
C LEU A 11 10.12 3.82 12.73
N TRP A 12 11.06 3.56 13.63
CA TRP A 12 12.49 3.79 13.37
C TRP A 12 12.97 2.97 12.19
N ASN A 13 12.47 1.74 12.01
CA ASN A 13 12.82 0.89 10.88
C ASN A 13 12.45 1.54 9.54
N VAL A 14 11.25 2.12 9.47
CA VAL A 14 10.79 2.89 8.30
C VAL A 14 11.71 4.09 8.05
N PHE A 15 12.08 4.86 9.07
CA PHE A 15 12.95 6.02 8.86
C PHE A 15 14.41 5.68 8.56
N SER A 16 14.97 4.67 9.22
CA SER A 16 16.36 4.26 9.05
C SER A 16 16.60 3.50 7.74
N ARG A 17 15.52 3.03 7.08
CA ARG A 17 15.56 2.24 5.84
C ARG A 17 16.42 0.98 5.96
N ASP A 18 16.50 0.41 7.17
CA ASP A 18 17.31 -0.78 7.42
C ASP A 18 16.51 -2.05 7.11
N MET A 19 16.71 -2.55 5.90
CA MET A 19 15.97 -3.66 5.29
C MET A 19 16.40 -5.04 5.77
N ARG A 20 17.40 -5.13 6.64
CA ARG A 20 17.85 -6.43 7.16
C ARG A 20 16.72 -7.08 7.96
N ALA A 21 16.55 -8.39 7.79
CA ALA A 21 15.60 -9.18 8.55
C ALA A 21 15.80 -8.99 10.06
N LYS A 22 14.70 -8.79 10.77
CA LYS A 22 14.64 -8.49 12.20
C LYS A 22 13.72 -9.47 12.89
N GLY A 23 14.00 -9.72 14.16
CA GLY A 23 13.17 -10.63 14.92
C GLY A 23 13.31 -10.53 16.42
N GLU A 24 12.27 -10.96 17.10
CA GLU A 24 12.17 -11.05 18.53
C GLU A 24 12.10 -12.53 18.92
N ILE A 25 12.98 -12.96 19.81
CA ILE A 25 13.00 -14.34 20.31
C ILE A 25 12.57 -14.31 21.78
N LYS A 26 11.46 -14.98 22.06
CA LYS A 26 10.96 -15.29 23.41
C LYS A 26 11.02 -16.80 23.64
N ARG A 27 10.67 -17.23 24.85
CA ARG A 27 10.77 -18.64 25.27
C ARG A 27 9.96 -19.60 24.38
N ASN A 28 8.74 -19.22 24.00
CA ASN A 28 7.82 -20.06 23.23
C ASN A 28 7.32 -19.37 21.94
N GLU A 29 7.93 -18.24 21.57
CA GLU A 29 7.46 -17.40 20.46
C GLU A 29 8.66 -16.78 19.76
N ILE A 30 8.72 -16.92 18.44
CA ILE A 30 9.68 -16.22 17.59
C ILE A 30 8.91 -15.34 16.63
N LYS A 31 9.25 -14.05 16.59
CA LYS A 31 8.69 -13.11 15.62
C LYS A 31 9.75 -12.71 14.62
N VAL A 32 9.40 -12.70 13.33
CA VAL A 32 10.32 -12.34 12.25
C VAL A 32 9.62 -11.41 11.26
N TRP A 33 10.34 -10.39 10.82
CA TRP A 33 9.91 -9.49 9.76
C TRP A 33 11.11 -9.03 8.93
N SER A 34 10.90 -8.88 7.63
CA SER A 34 11.81 -8.19 6.72
C SER A 34 11.10 -6.96 6.14
N GLN A 35 11.88 -5.99 5.71
CA GLN A 35 11.41 -4.86 4.91
C GLN A 35 12.14 -4.96 3.58
N ASN A 36 11.50 -4.58 2.49
CA ASN A 36 12.21 -4.27 1.27
C ASN A 36 11.88 -2.86 0.77
N MET A 37 12.57 -2.44 -0.30
CA MET A 37 12.44 -1.10 -0.88
C MET A 37 11.01 -0.74 -1.31
N TRP A 38 10.14 -1.72 -1.57
CA TRP A 38 8.83 -1.53 -2.18
C TRP A 38 7.67 -1.48 -1.19
N ASN A 39 7.81 -2.14 -0.05
CA ASN A 39 6.77 -2.31 0.99
C ASN A 39 7.26 -1.86 2.36
N MET A 40 8.21 -0.91 2.35
CA MET A 40 8.87 -0.27 3.47
C MET A 40 7.97 -0.10 4.72
N THR A 41 6.68 0.17 4.54
CA THR A 41 5.67 0.33 5.60
C THR A 41 4.63 -0.79 5.72
N PHE A 42 4.49 -1.72 4.77
CA PHE A 42 3.37 -2.68 4.67
C PHE A 42 3.81 -4.15 4.67
N TYR A 43 4.83 -4.47 5.43
CA TYR A 43 5.32 -5.84 5.60
C TYR A 43 4.59 -6.60 6.72
N PRO A 44 4.48 -7.93 6.62
CA PRO A 44 3.94 -8.78 7.68
C PRO A 44 4.99 -9.03 8.78
N ILE A 45 4.49 -9.36 9.95
CA ILE A 45 5.26 -9.92 11.06
C ILE A 45 4.80 -11.35 11.24
N PHE A 46 5.65 -12.30 10.89
CA PHE A 46 5.40 -13.72 11.15
C PHE A 46 5.70 -14.04 12.59
N THR A 47 4.83 -14.81 13.21
CA THR A 47 4.93 -15.27 14.59
C THR A 47 4.84 -16.79 14.58
N PHE A 48 5.92 -17.42 15.04
CA PHE A 48 6.08 -18.86 15.20
C PHE A 48 5.88 -19.19 16.68
N GLU A 49 4.83 -19.93 17.01
CA GLU A 49 4.52 -20.35 18.38
C GLU A 49 4.98 -21.80 18.60
N PHE A 50 5.65 -22.05 19.72
CA PHE A 50 6.21 -23.35 20.09
C PHE A 50 5.55 -23.88 21.36
N ASN A 51 5.38 -25.20 21.44
CA ASN A 51 4.93 -25.84 22.69
C ASN A 51 6.10 -26.05 23.68
N ALA A 52 5.79 -26.62 24.84
CA ALA A 52 6.79 -26.89 25.89
C ALA A 52 7.93 -27.84 25.45
N ASN A 53 7.71 -28.62 24.40
CA ASN A 53 8.70 -29.54 23.82
C ASN A 53 9.47 -28.90 22.65
N ASN A 54 9.36 -27.58 22.47
CA ASN A 54 9.96 -26.82 21.36
C ASN A 54 9.48 -27.23 19.96
N HIS A 55 8.32 -27.89 19.86
CA HIS A 55 7.71 -28.14 18.56
C HIS A 55 6.88 -26.93 18.12
N LEU A 56 7.06 -26.53 16.86
CA LEU A 56 6.25 -25.51 16.21
C LEU A 56 4.80 -26.00 16.16
N VAL A 57 3.89 -25.23 16.76
CA VAL A 57 2.45 -25.56 16.78
C VAL A 57 1.63 -24.63 15.91
N LYS A 58 2.13 -23.42 15.64
CA LYS A 58 1.37 -22.41 14.92
C LYS A 58 2.27 -21.39 14.25
N ILE A 59 1.91 -21.01 13.02
CA ILE A 59 2.46 -19.85 12.32
C ILE A 59 1.31 -18.87 12.11
N THR A 60 1.49 -17.63 12.53
CA THR A 60 0.53 -16.55 12.26
C THR A 60 1.23 -15.33 11.67
N ASP A 61 0.50 -14.54 10.91
CA ASP A 61 0.98 -13.28 10.35
C ASP A 61 0.09 -12.12 10.81
N LYS A 62 0.72 -10.97 11.04
CA LYS A 62 0.01 -9.70 11.27
C LYS A 62 0.72 -8.58 10.54
N ILE A 63 -0.04 -7.66 9.96
CA ILE A 63 0.53 -6.42 9.44
C ILE A 63 1.26 -5.66 10.55
N ASN A 64 2.43 -5.10 10.22
CA ASN A 64 3.16 -4.26 11.15
C ASN A 64 2.32 -3.04 11.59
N PRO A 65 2.55 -2.51 12.80
CA PRO A 65 1.71 -1.46 13.36
C PRO A 65 1.78 -0.13 12.60
N ILE A 66 2.88 0.14 11.88
CA ILE A 66 3.04 1.37 11.09
C ILE A 66 2.16 1.32 9.86
N GLY A 67 2.16 0.22 9.12
CA GLY A 67 1.27 0.02 7.97
C GLY A 67 -0.20 0.19 8.35
N LYS A 68 -0.62 -0.41 9.47
CA LYS A 68 -1.98 -0.22 10.01
C LYS A 68 -2.29 1.25 10.32
N THR A 69 -1.34 1.96 10.92
CA THR A 69 -1.50 3.37 11.30
C THR A 69 -1.59 4.28 10.08
N ILE A 70 -0.78 4.04 9.04
CA ILE A 70 -0.81 4.83 7.80
C ILE A 70 -2.14 4.69 7.08
N VAL A 71 -2.69 3.47 6.96
CA VAL A 71 -4.02 3.26 6.35
C VAL A 71 -5.08 4.04 7.12
N GLY A 72 -5.10 3.92 8.45
CA GLY A 72 -6.07 4.62 9.30
C GLY A 72 -5.95 6.15 9.19
N LEU A 73 -4.73 6.69 9.30
CA LEU A 73 -4.48 8.13 9.19
C LEU A 73 -4.88 8.67 7.82
N PHE A 74 -4.55 7.97 6.74
CA PHE A 74 -4.90 8.41 5.39
C PHE A 74 -6.42 8.43 5.18
N SER A 75 -7.14 7.41 5.68
CA SER A 75 -8.60 7.41 5.67
C SER A 75 -9.19 8.57 6.49
N ILE A 76 -8.64 8.86 7.67
CA ILE A 76 -9.08 9.99 8.51
C ILE A 76 -8.84 11.32 7.81
N VAL A 77 -7.66 11.52 7.19
CA VAL A 77 -7.34 12.76 6.48
C VAL A 77 -8.29 12.99 5.31
N ILE A 78 -8.61 11.95 4.54
CA ILE A 78 -9.59 12.05 3.45
C ILE A 78 -10.95 12.47 4.01
N LEU A 79 -11.44 11.76 5.03
CA LEU A 79 -12.73 12.06 5.63
C LEU A 79 -12.76 13.48 6.21
N TYR A 80 -11.73 13.89 6.95
CA TYR A 80 -11.61 15.24 7.51
C TYR A 80 -11.63 16.30 6.41
N PHE A 81 -10.83 16.12 5.35
CA PHE A 81 -10.80 17.05 4.22
C PHE A 81 -12.18 17.19 3.59
N ILE A 82 -12.89 16.09 3.39
CA ILE A 82 -14.24 16.10 2.83
C ILE A 82 -15.22 16.81 3.77
N PHE A 83 -15.29 16.40 5.04
CA PHE A 83 -16.21 17.01 6.01
C PHE A 83 -15.95 18.51 6.19
N SER A 84 -14.69 18.95 6.14
CA SER A 84 -14.36 20.38 6.21
C SER A 84 -14.82 21.19 5.00
N ASN A 85 -15.04 20.53 3.85
CA ASN A 85 -15.51 21.15 2.61
C ASN A 85 -17.01 20.93 2.36
N LEU A 86 -17.71 20.20 3.24
CA LEU A 86 -19.16 20.10 3.23
C LEU A 86 -19.76 21.34 3.92
N SER A 87 -20.87 21.84 3.38
CA SER A 87 -21.64 22.93 3.99
C SER A 87 -22.19 22.52 5.36
N THR A 88 -22.40 23.50 6.26
CA THR A 88 -23.05 23.30 7.56
C THR A 88 -24.50 22.82 7.43
N ASP A 89 -25.16 23.16 6.32
CA ASP A 89 -26.52 22.70 5.98
C ASP A 89 -26.45 21.46 5.07
N PHE A 90 -25.72 20.44 5.52
CA PHE A 90 -25.48 19.25 4.71
C PHE A 90 -26.76 18.45 4.45
N ASP A 91 -27.23 18.46 3.20
CA ASP A 91 -28.27 17.55 2.73
C ASP A 91 -27.67 16.31 2.07
N PHE A 92 -28.01 15.13 2.60
CA PHE A 92 -27.53 13.85 2.08
C PHE A 92 -28.03 13.54 0.67
N LEU A 93 -29.28 13.88 0.36
CA LEU A 93 -29.90 13.64 -0.95
C LEU A 93 -29.32 14.56 -2.01
N GLU A 94 -28.84 15.74 -1.65
CA GLU A 94 -28.15 16.62 -2.60
C GLU A 94 -26.70 16.18 -2.85
N ASN A 95 -26.05 15.60 -1.83
CA ASN A 95 -24.63 15.25 -1.87
C ASN A 95 -24.34 13.76 -2.10
N TRP A 96 -25.34 12.96 -2.47
CA TRP A 96 -25.21 11.50 -2.62
C TRP A 96 -24.12 11.09 -3.60
N LEU A 97 -23.90 11.85 -4.67
CA LEU A 97 -22.93 11.53 -5.71
C LEU A 97 -21.46 11.70 -5.22
N PRO A 98 -21.06 12.84 -4.63
CA PRO A 98 -19.76 12.94 -3.95
C PRO A 98 -19.55 11.83 -2.91
N ILE A 99 -20.55 11.55 -2.07
CA ILE A 99 -20.49 10.49 -1.04
C ILE A 99 -20.23 9.12 -1.67
N LEU A 100 -20.90 8.80 -2.77
CA LEU A 100 -20.72 7.56 -3.50
C LEU A 100 -19.29 7.45 -4.07
N ILE A 101 -18.79 8.52 -4.69
CA ILE A 101 -17.42 8.58 -5.24
C ILE A 101 -16.40 8.32 -4.14
N ILE A 102 -16.56 8.96 -2.98
CA ILE A 102 -15.70 8.78 -1.81
C ILE A 102 -15.77 7.35 -1.29
N SER A 103 -16.97 6.81 -1.14
CA SER A 103 -17.20 5.46 -0.62
C SER A 103 -16.54 4.41 -1.52
N VAL A 104 -16.75 4.52 -2.84
CA VAL A 104 -16.11 3.66 -3.83
C VAL A 104 -14.59 3.81 -3.79
N PHE A 105 -14.07 5.04 -3.70
CA PHE A 105 -12.64 5.26 -3.60
C PHE A 105 -12.03 4.63 -2.34
N LEU A 106 -12.67 4.77 -1.17
CA LEU A 106 -12.20 4.14 0.07
C LEU A 106 -12.21 2.61 -0.02
N LEU A 107 -13.23 2.03 -0.66
CA LEU A 107 -13.29 0.58 -0.89
C LEU A 107 -12.14 0.11 -1.79
N ILE A 108 -11.86 0.82 -2.88
CA ILE A 108 -10.74 0.52 -3.77
C ILE A 108 -9.41 0.70 -3.02
N PHE A 109 -9.25 1.80 -2.29
CA PHE A 109 -8.08 2.10 -1.48
C PHE A 109 -7.79 0.93 -0.53
N ILE A 110 -8.75 0.55 0.32
CA ILE A 110 -8.60 -0.57 1.27
C ILE A 110 -8.27 -1.89 0.54
N SER A 111 -8.91 -2.14 -0.60
CA SER A 111 -8.66 -3.35 -1.40
C SER A 111 -7.24 -3.39 -1.96
N VAL A 112 -6.71 -2.26 -2.41
CA VAL A 112 -5.31 -2.14 -2.85
C VAL A 112 -4.35 -2.39 -1.69
N PHE A 113 -4.56 -1.78 -0.52
CA PHE A 113 -3.70 -2.07 0.66
C PHE A 113 -3.72 -3.53 1.05
N ARG A 114 -4.91 -4.16 1.02
CA ARG A 114 -5.03 -5.59 1.26
C ARG A 114 -4.24 -6.40 0.24
N LYS A 115 -4.30 -6.05 -1.05
CA LYS A 115 -3.55 -6.73 -2.10
C LYS A 115 -2.04 -6.55 -1.94
N LEU A 116 -1.58 -5.36 -1.57
CA LEU A 116 -0.17 -5.09 -1.26
C LEU A 116 0.31 -5.94 -0.07
N TYR A 117 -0.47 -5.99 1.01
CA TYR A 117 -0.17 -6.83 2.16
C TYR A 117 -0.08 -8.32 1.79
N LEU A 118 -1.04 -8.83 1.02
CA LEU A 118 -1.06 -10.24 0.61
C LEU A 118 0.11 -10.58 -0.31
N SER A 119 0.43 -9.69 -1.26
CA SER A 119 1.61 -9.86 -2.11
C SER A 119 2.88 -9.92 -1.26
N GLU A 120 3.01 -9.04 -0.28
CA GLU A 120 4.22 -9.02 0.54
C GLU A 120 4.32 -10.17 1.52
N LYS A 121 3.18 -10.63 2.03
CA LYS A 121 3.09 -11.87 2.76
C LYS A 121 3.65 -13.04 1.97
N GLN A 122 3.28 -13.16 0.70
CA GLN A 122 3.77 -14.24 -0.14
C GLN A 122 5.29 -14.13 -0.35
N ASN A 123 5.78 -12.96 -0.75
CA ASN A 123 7.21 -12.74 -0.99
C ASN A 123 8.07 -13.13 0.23
N GLN A 124 7.68 -12.68 1.43
CA GLN A 124 8.45 -12.99 2.62
C GLN A 124 8.32 -14.46 3.05
N LEU A 125 7.21 -15.14 2.74
CA LEU A 125 7.12 -16.60 2.94
C LEU A 125 8.07 -17.35 2.03
N ASP A 126 8.16 -16.95 0.76
CA ASP A 126 9.05 -17.55 -0.21
C ASP A 126 10.51 -17.37 0.22
N GLU A 127 10.90 -16.17 0.70
CA GLU A 127 12.23 -15.92 1.31
C GLU A 127 12.50 -16.83 2.52
N ILE A 128 11.51 -17.06 3.37
CA ILE A 128 11.65 -17.94 4.53
C ILE A 128 11.83 -19.40 4.09
N PHE A 129 11.08 -19.86 3.09
CA PHE A 129 11.18 -21.22 2.57
C PHE A 129 12.51 -21.48 1.86
N GLU A 130 13.01 -20.52 1.10
CA GLU A 130 14.33 -20.57 0.50
C GLU A 130 15.44 -20.71 1.56
N ILE A 131 15.37 -19.93 2.65
CA ILE A 131 16.33 -20.03 3.78
C ILE A 131 16.24 -21.40 4.47
N LEU A 132 15.06 -22.02 4.48
CA LEU A 132 14.82 -23.34 5.08
C LEU A 132 15.13 -24.50 4.11
N ASP A 133 15.66 -24.21 2.92
CA ASP A 133 15.99 -25.19 1.87
C ASP A 133 14.79 -26.07 1.46
N ILE A 134 13.60 -25.47 1.51
CA ILE A 134 12.37 -26.07 0.98
C ILE A 134 12.34 -25.74 -0.51
N GLU A 135 12.12 -26.75 -1.38
CA GLU A 135 12.01 -26.53 -2.83
C GLU A 135 10.90 -25.51 -3.13
N VAL A 136 11.30 -24.29 -3.53
CA VAL A 136 10.42 -23.26 -4.07
C VAL A 136 10.70 -23.17 -5.57
N GLU A 137 9.66 -23.19 -6.40
CA GLU A 137 9.80 -22.94 -7.83
C GLU A 137 10.40 -21.53 -8.03
N GLU A 138 11.56 -21.43 -8.70
CA GLU A 138 12.19 -20.14 -9.06
C GLU A 138 11.28 -19.34 -10.01
N ASP A 139 10.37 -18.54 -9.45
CA ASP A 139 9.51 -17.67 -10.23
C ASP A 139 10.27 -16.37 -10.57
N LYS A 140 10.83 -16.36 -11.78
CA LYS A 140 11.64 -15.31 -12.43
C LYS A 140 11.38 -13.87 -11.96
N LEU A 141 12.44 -13.21 -11.48
CA LEU A 141 12.56 -11.78 -11.15
C LEU A 141 11.91 -10.80 -12.17
N GLU A 142 11.80 -11.14 -13.46
CA GLU A 142 11.13 -10.30 -14.47
C GLU A 142 9.61 -10.16 -14.24
N LYS A 143 8.94 -11.18 -13.72
CA LYS A 143 7.48 -11.20 -13.47
C LYS A 143 7.10 -10.22 -12.36
N GLU A 144 7.98 -10.06 -11.37
CA GLU A 144 7.77 -9.22 -10.20
C GLU A 144 7.68 -7.73 -10.57
N TRP A 145 8.54 -7.25 -11.48
CA TRP A 145 8.51 -5.86 -11.94
C TRP A 145 7.21 -5.53 -12.70
N SER A 146 6.68 -6.48 -13.46
CA SER A 146 5.40 -6.34 -14.17
C SER A 146 4.21 -6.28 -13.20
N LEU A 147 4.20 -7.14 -12.18
CA LEU A 147 3.15 -7.14 -11.14
C LEU A 147 3.18 -5.85 -10.31
N LYS A 148 4.37 -5.34 -9.96
CA LYS A 148 4.55 -4.08 -9.23
C LYS A 148 4.00 -2.88 -10.02
N ASN A 149 4.35 -2.75 -11.30
CA ASN A 149 3.81 -1.69 -12.16
C ASN A 149 2.28 -1.79 -12.30
N THR A 150 1.76 -3.01 -12.35
CA THR A 150 0.31 -3.24 -12.40
C THR A 150 -0.37 -2.81 -11.09
N LEU A 151 0.21 -3.10 -9.93
CA LEU A 151 -0.30 -2.67 -8.63
C LEU A 151 -0.28 -1.14 -8.47
N ILE A 152 0.80 -0.49 -8.88
CA ILE A 152 0.90 0.98 -8.86
C ILE A 152 -0.22 1.57 -9.73
N ARG A 153 -0.42 1.07 -10.95
CA ARG A 153 -1.50 1.54 -11.84
C ARG A 153 -2.89 1.28 -11.27
N LEU A 154 -3.10 0.12 -10.66
CA LEU A 154 -4.36 -0.26 -10.02
C LEU A 154 -4.73 0.70 -8.88
N PHE A 155 -3.74 1.28 -8.20
CA PHE A 155 -3.95 2.33 -7.20
C PHE A 155 -4.14 3.70 -7.84
N THR A 156 -3.18 4.11 -8.67
CA THR A 156 -3.08 5.51 -9.08
C THR A 156 -4.16 5.92 -10.06
N TYR A 157 -4.65 5.01 -10.92
CA TYR A 157 -5.75 5.34 -11.84
C TYR A 157 -7.06 5.66 -11.11
N PRO A 158 -7.56 4.81 -10.19
CA PRO A 158 -8.68 5.18 -9.32
C PRO A 158 -8.41 6.43 -8.50
N PHE A 159 -7.18 6.65 -8.03
CA PHE A 159 -6.83 7.86 -7.30
C PHE A 159 -6.93 9.12 -8.17
N CYS A 160 -6.46 9.07 -9.42
CA CYS A 160 -6.63 10.16 -10.37
C CYS A 160 -8.11 10.46 -10.65
N LEU A 161 -8.92 9.41 -10.87
CA LEU A 161 -10.37 9.58 -11.08
C LEU A 161 -11.05 10.18 -9.84
N PHE A 162 -10.66 9.74 -8.64
CA PHE A 162 -11.13 10.30 -7.38
C PHE A 162 -10.77 11.78 -7.25
N LEU A 163 -9.53 12.18 -7.54
CA LEU A 163 -9.11 13.58 -7.52
C LEU A 163 -9.89 14.42 -8.54
N ILE A 164 -10.13 13.90 -9.75
CA ILE A 164 -10.97 14.58 -10.75
C ILE A 164 -12.40 14.77 -10.22
N GLY A 165 -12.99 13.72 -9.63
CA GLY A 165 -14.32 13.78 -9.03
C GLY A 165 -14.40 14.80 -7.89
N LEU A 166 -13.44 14.79 -6.96
CA LEU A 166 -13.36 15.77 -5.87
C LEU A 166 -13.31 17.20 -6.42
N ASN A 167 -12.59 17.43 -7.51
CA ASN A 167 -12.50 18.75 -8.10
C ASN A 167 -13.83 19.25 -8.63
N ILE A 168 -14.51 18.42 -9.43
CA ILE A 168 -15.76 18.78 -10.09
C ILE A 168 -16.88 18.99 -9.07
N PHE A 169 -16.96 18.13 -8.05
CA PHE A 169 -18.12 18.09 -7.15
C PHE A 169 -17.93 18.82 -5.82
N LEU A 170 -16.70 19.08 -5.37
CA LEU A 170 -16.45 19.74 -4.07
C LEU A 170 -15.59 21.00 -4.22
N ILE A 171 -14.41 20.89 -4.83
CA ILE A 171 -13.43 21.98 -4.80
C ILE A 171 -13.87 23.18 -5.68
N ILE A 172 -14.32 22.94 -6.91
CA ILE A 172 -14.76 23.99 -7.83
C ILE A 172 -16.05 24.68 -7.34
N PRO A 173 -17.10 23.95 -6.91
CA PRO A 173 -18.30 24.58 -6.35
C PRO A 173 -18.01 25.45 -5.11
N ASN A 174 -17.03 25.05 -4.29
CA ASN A 174 -16.59 25.83 -3.12
C ASN A 174 -15.67 27.02 -3.47
N GLY A 175 -15.47 27.34 -4.75
CA GLY A 175 -14.67 28.48 -5.21
C GLY A 175 -13.15 28.31 -5.04
N GLN A 176 -12.67 27.12 -4.72
CA GLN A 176 -11.25 26.85 -4.43
C GLN A 176 -10.44 26.59 -5.71
N TYR A 177 -10.47 27.52 -6.67
CA TYR A 177 -9.90 27.32 -8.01
C TYR A 177 -8.37 27.10 -8.03
N ILE A 178 -7.63 27.73 -7.12
CA ILE A 178 -6.16 27.54 -7.02
C ILE A 178 -5.83 26.09 -6.64
N LEU A 179 -6.57 25.53 -5.67
CA LEU A 179 -6.43 24.14 -5.27
C LEU A 179 -6.81 23.21 -6.43
N ALA A 180 -7.86 23.57 -7.17
CA ALA A 180 -8.29 22.78 -8.32
C ALA A 180 -7.26 22.74 -9.44
N LEU A 181 -6.65 23.88 -9.77
CA LEU A 181 -5.55 23.94 -10.75
C LEU A 181 -4.35 23.11 -10.31
N GLY A 182 -3.96 23.19 -9.03
CA GLY A 182 -2.84 22.41 -8.49
C GLY A 182 -3.08 20.90 -8.58
N THR A 183 -4.26 20.44 -8.16
CA THR A 183 -4.63 19.02 -8.21
C THR A 183 -4.78 18.49 -9.64
N PHE A 184 -5.40 19.24 -10.56
CA PHE A 184 -5.45 18.84 -11.97
C PHE A 184 -4.06 18.81 -12.62
N GLY A 185 -3.18 19.75 -12.28
CA GLY A 185 -1.78 19.74 -12.72
C GLY A 185 -1.06 18.46 -12.27
N PHE A 186 -1.23 18.07 -11.01
CA PHE A 186 -0.66 16.83 -10.47
C PHE A 186 -1.21 15.58 -11.19
N VAL A 187 -2.53 15.48 -11.35
CA VAL A 187 -3.17 14.36 -12.05
C VAL A 187 -2.72 14.29 -13.51
N GLY A 188 -2.74 15.41 -14.23
CA GLY A 188 -2.31 15.49 -15.62
C GLY A 188 -0.84 15.08 -15.80
N PHE A 189 0.04 15.57 -14.93
CA PHE A 189 1.46 15.22 -14.96
C PHE A 189 1.68 13.70 -14.80
N TYR A 190 0.99 13.06 -13.85
CA TYR A 190 1.09 11.62 -13.64
C TYR A 190 0.59 10.83 -14.87
N LEU A 191 -0.62 11.13 -15.35
CA LEU A 191 -1.24 10.41 -16.46
C LEU A 191 -0.41 10.53 -17.75
N ILE A 192 0.08 11.73 -18.07
CA ILE A 192 0.95 11.95 -19.23
C ILE A 192 2.25 11.15 -19.09
N SER A 193 2.84 11.13 -17.89
CA SER A 193 4.09 10.41 -17.64
C SER A 193 3.93 8.89 -17.79
N ASP A 194 2.86 8.30 -17.23
CA ASP A 194 2.61 6.86 -17.33
C ASP A 194 2.26 6.45 -18.78
N ILE A 195 1.44 7.24 -19.49
CA ILE A 195 1.14 7.01 -20.92
C ILE A 195 2.43 7.05 -21.75
N LYS A 196 3.30 8.05 -21.54
CA LYS A 196 4.60 8.13 -22.24
C LYS A 196 5.46 6.90 -21.96
N MET A 197 5.48 6.39 -20.73
CA MET A 197 6.21 5.17 -20.37
C MET A 197 5.67 3.94 -21.10
N ILE A 198 4.34 3.76 -21.14
CA ILE A 198 3.69 2.65 -21.86
C ILE A 198 4.02 2.70 -23.36
N LEU A 199 3.94 3.88 -23.97
CA LEU A 199 4.22 4.08 -25.39
C LEU A 199 5.69 3.86 -25.73
N LYS A 200 6.62 4.27 -24.85
CA LYS A 200 8.06 4.04 -25.03
C LYS A 200 8.40 2.55 -24.98
N ASN A 201 7.82 1.81 -24.04
CA ASN A 201 8.07 0.37 -23.88
C ASN A 201 7.55 -0.46 -25.07
N LYS A 202 6.47 -0.02 -25.74
CA LYS A 202 5.96 -0.65 -26.98
C LYS A 202 6.88 -0.45 -28.19
N LYS A 203 7.59 0.68 -28.29
CA LYS A 203 8.51 0.93 -29.42
C LYS A 203 9.78 0.06 -29.35
N THR A 204 10.26 -0.25 -28.16
CA THR A 204 11.46 -1.08 -27.96
C THR A 204 11.22 -2.57 -28.19
N THR A 205 9.99 -3.05 -28.04
CA THR A 205 9.63 -4.46 -28.34
C THR A 205 9.31 -4.71 -29.82
N GLY A 206 9.14 -3.64 -30.62
CA GLY A 206 8.80 -3.72 -32.05
C GLY A 206 9.98 -3.66 -33.03
N ASN A 207 11.22 -3.45 -32.54
CA ASN A 207 12.42 -3.32 -33.39
C ASN A 207 13.35 -4.56 -33.29
N ASN A 208 12.76 -5.75 -33.28
CA ASN A 208 13.49 -6.98 -33.59
C ASN A 208 12.88 -7.59 -34.85
N VAL A 209 13.33 -7.09 -36.01
CA VAL A 209 13.28 -7.78 -37.30
C VAL A 209 14.67 -7.64 -37.93
#